data_AF-A0A1V5NPP8-F1
#
_entry.id   AF-A0A1V5NPP8-F1
#
_cell.length_a   1.000
_cell.length_b   1.000
_cell.length_c   1.000
_cell.angle_alpha   90.00
_cell.angle_beta   90.00
_cell.angle_gamma   90.00
#
_symmetry.space_group_name_H-M   'P 1'
#
loop_
_entity.id
_entity.type
_entity.pdbx_description
1 polymer ?
#
loop_
_entity_poly.entity_id
_entity_poly.type
_entity_poly.pdbx_seq_one_letter_code
_entity_poly.pdbx_strand_id
1 'polypeptide(L)'
;MVDINNHLSLVTHLPISIFDRDKAGDNLSVRLGMEGESYVFNREGQELALKHLVVVARSEGDLQAIGSPVKDSQETKVFESTKRVTGIVYTTRNISPDEEFEPFLERFCHLLRTEAGACAASWRILDQPR
;
A
#
# COMPACT_ATOMS: atom_id res chain seq x y z
N MET A 1 9.18 -9.50 -2.58
CA MET A 1 8.30 -8.35 -2.25
C MET A 1 7.35 -8.67 -1.11
N VAL A 2 6.49 -9.69 -1.23
CA VAL A 2 5.59 -10.11 -0.14
C VAL A 2 6.37 -10.41 1.15
N ASP A 3 7.52 -11.08 1.06
CA ASP A 3 8.35 -11.36 2.25
C ASP A 3 8.94 -10.10 2.89
N ILE A 4 9.25 -9.08 2.09
CA ILE A 4 9.72 -7.78 2.60
C ILE A 4 8.59 -7.11 3.40
N ASN A 5 7.38 -7.07 2.84
CA ASN A 5 6.21 -6.54 3.53
C ASN A 5 5.93 -7.30 4.84
N ASN A 6 5.94 -8.64 4.80
CA ASN A 6 5.69 -9.48 5.97
C ASN A 6 6.78 -9.30 7.03
N HIS A 7 8.05 -9.26 6.64
CA HIS A 7 9.16 -9.03 7.56
C HIS A 7 9.06 -7.65 8.22
N LEU A 8 8.79 -6.61 7.43
CA LEU A 8 8.67 -5.25 7.94
C LEU A 8 7.47 -5.07 8.85
N SER A 9 6.30 -5.60 8.49
CA SER A 9 5.09 -5.51 9.31
C SER A 9 5.22 -6.28 10.62
N LEU A 10 5.98 -7.37 10.66
CA LEU A 10 6.29 -8.08 11.91
C LEU A 10 7.19 -7.25 12.84
N VAL A 11 8.16 -6.52 12.28
CA VAL A 11 9.10 -5.71 13.07
C VAL A 11 8.46 -4.41 13.57
N THR A 12 7.57 -3.80 12.78
CA THR A 12 6.99 -2.49 13.12
C THR A 12 5.56 -2.54 13.62
N HIS A 13 4.87 -3.67 13.47
CA HIS A 13 3.44 -3.81 13.72
C HIS A 13 2.56 -2.90 12.85
N LEU A 14 3.12 -2.32 11.77
CA LEU A 14 2.38 -1.48 10.85
C LEU A 14 1.80 -2.29 9.69
N PRO A 15 0.55 -2.04 9.28
CA PRO A 15 0.02 -2.59 8.04
C PRO A 15 0.79 -2.05 6.83
N ILE A 16 1.07 -2.94 5.86
CA ILE A 16 1.80 -2.59 4.63
C ILE A 16 1.12 -3.24 3.44
N SER A 17 0.69 -2.41 2.49
CA SER A 17 0.21 -2.84 1.18
C SER A 17 1.30 -2.71 0.13
N ILE A 18 1.23 -3.54 -0.91
CA ILE A 18 2.06 -3.36 -2.12
C ILE A 18 1.26 -3.68 -3.37
N PHE A 19 1.23 -2.71 -4.29
CA PHE A 19 0.45 -2.78 -5.51
C PHE A 19 1.37 -2.87 -6.72
N ASP A 20 0.90 -3.61 -7.73
CA ASP A 20 1.40 -3.49 -9.09
C ASP A 20 1.02 -2.10 -9.62
N ARG A 21 2.03 -1.24 -9.81
CA ARG A 21 1.82 0.16 -10.20
C ARG A 21 1.27 0.27 -11.62
N ASP A 22 1.58 -0.69 -12.49
CA ASP A 22 1.04 -0.73 -13.86
C ASP A 22 -0.47 -0.96 -13.87
N LYS A 23 -1.01 -1.60 -12.84
CA LYS A 23 -2.46 -1.85 -12.67
C LYS A 23 -3.15 -0.83 -11.76
N ALA A 24 -2.43 -0.37 -10.73
CA ALA A 24 -2.93 0.62 -9.78
C ALA A 24 -3.08 2.00 -10.43
N GLY A 25 -2.21 2.34 -11.38
CA GLY A 25 -2.09 3.69 -11.92
C GLY A 25 -1.08 4.53 -11.14
N ASP A 26 -0.70 5.65 -11.74
CA ASP A 26 0.34 6.54 -11.18
C ASP A 26 -0.21 7.52 -10.15
N ASN A 27 -1.50 7.86 -10.24
CA ASN A 27 -2.16 8.84 -9.38
C ASN A 27 -3.13 8.13 -8.44
N LEU A 28 -2.73 8.03 -7.16
CA LEU A 28 -3.50 7.40 -6.09
C LEU A 28 -3.92 8.43 -5.03
N SER A 29 -5.04 8.16 -4.38
CA SER A 29 -5.57 8.94 -3.25
C SER A 29 -5.81 8.04 -2.05
N VAL A 30 -5.75 8.63 -0.86
CA VAL A 30 -6.19 7.99 0.38
C VAL A 30 -7.48 8.65 0.81
N ARG A 31 -8.55 7.86 0.98
CA ARG A 31 -9.88 8.34 1.36
C ARG A 31 -10.60 7.31 2.22
N LEU A 32 -11.81 7.65 2.67
CA LEU A 32 -12.72 6.66 3.24
C LEU A 32 -13.45 5.91 2.12
N GLY A 33 -13.71 4.63 2.34
CA GLY A 33 -14.55 3.83 1.46
C GLY A 33 -16.02 4.29 1.53
N MET A 34 -16.67 4.28 0.37
CA MET A 34 -18.02 4.81 0.16
C MET A 34 -19.10 3.78 0.53
N GLU A 35 -20.35 4.22 0.62
CA GLU A 35 -21.49 3.32 0.78
C GLU A 35 -21.55 2.33 -0.38
N GLY A 36 -21.71 1.04 -0.06
CA GLY A 36 -21.82 -0.03 -1.07
C GLY A 36 -20.52 -0.33 -1.83
N GLU A 37 -19.41 0.32 -1.53
CA GLU A 37 -18.13 0.06 -2.18
C GLU A 37 -17.50 -1.25 -1.65
N SER A 38 -17.12 -2.15 -2.57
CA SER A 38 -16.40 -3.40 -2.27
C SER A 38 -15.37 -3.71 -3.35
N TYR A 39 -14.40 -4.57 -3.03
CA TYR A 39 -13.58 -5.27 -4.03
C TYR A 39 -13.33 -6.71 -3.63
N VAL A 40 -13.00 -7.53 -4.64
CA VAL A 40 -12.51 -8.90 -4.44
C VAL A 40 -11.05 -8.85 -3.98
N PHE A 41 -10.72 -9.49 -2.85
CA PHE A 41 -9.37 -9.45 -2.27
C PHE A 41 -8.57 -10.75 -2.46
N ASN A 42 -9.17 -11.79 -3.04
CA ASN A 42 -8.48 -13.05 -3.32
C ASN A 42 -9.00 -13.77 -4.58
N ARG A 43 -8.41 -14.92 -4.92
CA ARG A 43 -8.75 -15.66 -6.14
C ARG A 43 -10.07 -16.41 -6.04
N GLU A 44 -10.50 -16.66 -4.82
CA GLU A 44 -11.72 -17.37 -4.45
C GLU A 44 -12.96 -16.48 -4.60
N GLY A 45 -12.79 -15.19 -4.94
CA GLY A 45 -13.89 -14.27 -5.16
C GLY A 45 -14.46 -13.67 -3.88
N GLN A 46 -13.74 -13.76 -2.76
CA GLN A 46 -14.19 -13.15 -1.51
C GLN A 46 -14.10 -11.63 -1.61
N GLU A 47 -15.16 -10.94 -1.20
CA GLU A 47 -15.26 -9.49 -1.22
C GLU A 47 -15.01 -8.88 0.15
N LEU A 48 -14.43 -7.68 0.16
CA LEU A 48 -14.30 -6.82 1.32
C LEU A 48 -15.16 -5.58 1.12
N ALA A 49 -16.13 -5.37 2.02
CA ALA A 49 -16.87 -4.11 2.09
C ALA A 49 -15.99 -3.00 2.67
N LEU A 50 -16.00 -1.82 2.04
CA LEU A 50 -15.02 -0.76 2.30
C LEU A 50 -15.58 0.43 3.07
N LYS A 51 -16.89 0.49 3.28
CA LYS A 51 -17.54 1.59 3.98
C LYS A 51 -16.82 1.88 5.31
N HIS A 52 -16.45 3.15 5.50
CA HIS A 52 -15.72 3.68 6.67
C HIS A 52 -14.29 3.14 6.88
N LEU A 53 -13.77 2.28 6.00
CA LEU A 53 -12.36 1.91 6.03
C LEU A 53 -11.52 2.98 5.34
N VAL A 54 -10.29 3.16 5.82
CA VAL A 54 -9.26 3.85 5.03
C VAL A 54 -8.94 3.00 3.82
N VAL A 55 -9.03 3.59 2.63
CA VAL A 55 -8.71 2.93 1.37
C VAL A 55 -7.69 3.73 0.57
N VAL A 56 -6.90 3.00 -0.21
CA VAL A 56 -6.12 3.56 -1.31
C VAL A 56 -6.98 3.40 -2.56
N ALA A 57 -7.20 4.47 -3.31
CA ALA A 57 -8.02 4.48 -4.50
C ALA A 57 -7.31 5.17 -5.66
N ARG A 58 -7.72 4.88 -6.88
CA ARG A 58 -7.29 5.67 -8.04
C ARG A 58 -7.80 7.11 -7.90
N SER A 59 -6.97 8.08 -8.28
CA SER A 59 -7.36 9.51 -8.29
C SER A 59 -7.89 9.96 -9.65
N GLU A 60 -7.73 9.13 -10.67
CA GLU A 60 -8.15 9.37 -12.04
C GLU A 60 -8.86 8.12 -12.58
N GLY A 61 -9.69 8.29 -13.60
CA GLY A 61 -10.47 7.17 -14.17
C GLY A 61 -11.67 6.78 -13.29
N ASP A 62 -11.78 5.50 -12.96
CA ASP A 62 -12.92 4.91 -12.25
C ASP A 62 -12.96 5.21 -10.74
N LEU A 63 -11.92 5.85 -10.20
CA LEU A 63 -11.76 6.20 -8.78
C LEU A 63 -11.88 5.00 -7.82
N GLN A 64 -11.69 3.78 -8.34
CA GLN A 64 -11.91 2.55 -7.60
C GLN A 64 -10.89 2.39 -6.46
N ALA A 65 -11.35 1.90 -5.31
CA ALA A 65 -10.46 1.45 -4.25
C ALA A 65 -9.69 0.20 -4.66
N ILE A 66 -8.38 0.19 -4.40
CA ILE A 66 -7.45 -0.86 -4.78
C ILE A 66 -6.74 -1.51 -3.58
N GLY A 67 -6.93 -0.98 -2.38
CA GLY A 67 -6.38 -1.59 -1.18
C GLY A 67 -6.82 -0.90 0.10
N SER A 68 -6.54 -1.55 1.22
CA SER A 68 -6.85 -1.08 2.58
C SER A 68 -5.81 -1.64 3.56
N PRO A 69 -5.70 -1.10 4.78
CA PRO A 69 -4.89 -1.71 5.83
C PRO A 69 -5.31 -3.15 6.21
N VAL A 70 -6.47 -3.62 5.74
CA VAL A 70 -7.05 -4.93 6.07
C VAL A 70 -6.65 -5.99 5.03
N LYS A 71 -6.97 -5.72 3.76
CA LYS A 71 -6.60 -6.55 2.60
C LYS A 71 -6.37 -5.65 1.39
N ASP A 72 -5.60 -6.14 0.42
CA ASP A 72 -5.42 -5.51 -0.88
C ASP A 72 -6.38 -6.09 -1.90
N SER A 73 -6.75 -5.31 -2.92
CA SER A 73 -7.53 -5.82 -4.03
C SER A 73 -6.75 -6.88 -4.81
N GLN A 74 -7.45 -7.94 -5.23
CA GLN A 74 -6.89 -8.96 -6.10
C GLN A 74 -6.49 -8.39 -7.47
N GLU A 75 -7.13 -7.30 -7.90
CA GLU A 75 -6.92 -6.65 -9.19
C GLU A 75 -5.50 -6.07 -9.33
N THR A 76 -5.03 -5.37 -8.30
CA THR A 76 -3.74 -4.67 -8.28
C THR A 76 -2.62 -5.48 -7.64
N LYS A 77 -2.86 -6.78 -7.42
CA LYS A 77 -1.88 -7.67 -6.79
C LYS A 77 -0.63 -7.81 -7.64
N VAL A 78 0.52 -7.84 -6.96
CA VAL A 78 1.84 -8.10 -7.55
C VAL A 78 1.99 -9.57 -7.95
N PHE A 79 2.68 -9.80 -9.07
CA PHE A 79 3.05 -11.12 -9.59
C PHE A 79 4.50 -11.11 -10.08
N GLU A 80 5.02 -12.25 -10.52
CA GLU A 80 6.38 -12.38 -11.06
C GLU A 80 6.66 -11.45 -12.25
N SER A 81 5.62 -11.10 -13.01
CA SER A 81 5.72 -10.17 -14.14
C SER A 81 5.75 -8.70 -13.74
N THR A 82 5.40 -8.35 -12.50
CA THR A 82 5.30 -6.95 -12.03
C THR A 82 6.67 -6.28 -12.09
N LYS A 83 6.76 -5.11 -12.73
CA LYS A 83 8.01 -4.34 -12.90
C LYS A 83 8.04 -3.04 -12.11
N ARG A 84 6.87 -2.47 -11.84
CA ARG A 84 6.74 -1.23 -11.07
C ARG A 84 5.80 -1.49 -9.90
N VAL A 85 6.15 -0.97 -8.72
CA VAL A 85 5.33 -1.14 -7.52
C VAL A 85 5.12 0.16 -6.78
N THR A 86 4.00 0.23 -6.07
CA THR A 86 3.71 1.26 -5.10
C THR A 86 3.43 0.59 -3.76
N GLY A 87 4.28 0.87 -2.76
CA GLY A 87 4.06 0.42 -1.39
C GLY A 87 3.34 1.49 -0.57
N ILE A 88 2.40 1.09 0.28
CA ILE A 88 1.72 1.98 1.23
C ILE A 88 1.90 1.42 2.63
N VAL A 89 2.39 2.25 3.54
CA VAL A 89 2.52 1.90 4.95
C VAL A 89 1.54 2.75 5.73
N TYR A 90 0.74 2.12 6.58
CA TYR A 90 -0.31 2.80 7.33
C TYR A 90 0.14 3.01 8.77
N THR A 91 0.07 4.24 9.25
CA THR A 91 0.28 4.59 10.66
C THR A 91 -0.51 5.84 11.03
N THR A 92 -0.46 6.23 12.30
CA THR A 92 -0.99 7.49 12.81
C THR A 92 0.09 8.21 13.60
N ARG A 93 0.03 9.55 13.67
CA ARG A 93 0.99 10.35 14.45
C ARG A 93 1.05 9.98 15.93
N ASN A 94 -0.02 9.39 16.46
CA ASN A 94 -0.07 8.94 17.86
C ASN A 94 0.71 7.64 18.10
N ILE A 95 1.00 6.87 17.05
CA ILE A 95 1.63 5.55 17.13
C ILE A 95 3.08 5.59 16.65
N SER A 96 3.38 6.39 15.63
CA SER A 96 4.74 6.48 15.07
C SER A 96 5.07 7.96 14.82
N PRO A 97 5.91 8.59 15.68
CA PRO A 97 6.45 9.91 15.40
C PRO A 97 7.24 9.91 14.08
N ASP A 98 7.22 11.02 13.36
CA ASP A 98 7.85 11.14 12.02
C ASP A 98 9.35 10.73 12.07
N GLU A 99 10.06 11.11 13.14
CA GLU A 99 11.49 10.80 13.35
C GLU A 99 11.81 9.28 13.38
N GLU A 100 10.87 8.45 13.81
CA GLU A 100 11.03 6.98 13.83
C GLU A 100 10.54 6.33 12.54
N PHE A 101 9.69 7.03 11.78
CA PHE A 101 9.06 6.50 10.57
C PHE A 101 9.93 6.65 9.32
N GLU A 102 10.69 7.75 9.19
CA GLU A 102 11.60 7.94 8.06
C GLU A 102 12.68 6.85 7.93
N PRO A 103 13.40 6.46 9.01
CA PRO A 103 14.38 5.38 8.92
C PRO A 103 13.76 4.04 8.50
N PHE A 104 12.51 3.80 8.90
CA PHE A 104 11.76 2.63 8.48
C PHE A 104 11.43 2.65 6.98
N LEU A 105 10.96 3.78 6.45
CA LEU A 105 10.67 3.93 5.02
C LEU A 105 11.95 3.78 4.18
N GLU A 106 13.07 4.29 4.68
CA GLU A 106 14.37 4.09 4.03
C GLU A 106 14.80 2.63 4.08
N ARG A 107 14.60 1.94 5.20
CA ARG A 107 14.84 0.48 5.29
C ARG A 107 13.98 -0.29 4.31
N PHE A 108 12.73 0.09 4.11
CA PHE A 108 11.86 -0.54 3.12
C PHE A 108 12.41 -0.34 1.70
N CYS A 109 12.77 0.88 1.33
CA CYS A 109 13.38 1.17 0.04
C CYS A 109 14.70 0.42 -0.17
N HIS A 110 15.53 0.31 0.87
CA HIS A 110 16.76 -0.47 0.84
C HIS A 110 16.49 -1.94 0.52
N LEU A 111 15.55 -2.59 1.22
CA LEU A 111 15.19 -3.99 0.96
C LEU A 111 14.61 -4.21 -0.43
N LEU A 112 13.83 -3.25 -0.95
CA LEU A 112 13.36 -3.33 -2.35
C LEU A 112 14.53 -3.32 -3.35
N ARG A 113 15.59 -2.55 -3.08
CA ARG A 113 16.78 -2.51 -3.93
C ARG A 113 17.63 -3.77 -3.79
N THR A 114 17.89 -4.24 -2.57
CA THR A 114 18.82 -5.36 -2.33
C THR A 114 18.19 -6.73 -2.54
N GLU A 115 16.93 -6.93 -2.12
CA GLU A 115 16.27 -8.23 -2.13
C GLU A 115 15.30 -8.42 -3.31
N ALA A 116 14.73 -7.33 -3.84
CA ALA A 116 13.78 -7.38 -4.96
C ALA A 116 14.37 -6.84 -6.27
N GLY A 117 15.63 -6.39 -6.28
CA GLY A 117 16.32 -5.91 -7.49
C GLY A 117 15.76 -4.61 -8.07
N ALA A 118 15.09 -3.78 -7.25
CA ALA A 118 14.61 -2.49 -7.71
C ALA A 118 15.78 -1.59 -8.10
N CYS A 119 15.78 -1.07 -9.33
CA CYS A 119 16.80 -0.12 -9.79
C CYS A 119 16.68 1.25 -9.11
N ALA A 120 15.48 1.61 -8.66
CA ALA A 120 15.19 2.83 -7.92
C ALA A 120 14.05 2.58 -6.93
N ALA A 121 14.12 3.22 -5.76
CA ALA A 121 13.06 3.24 -4.76
C ALA A 121 13.14 4.55 -3.98
N SER A 122 11.99 5.19 -3.77
CA SER A 122 11.85 6.47 -3.07
C SER A 122 10.56 6.46 -2.27
N TRP A 123 10.51 7.26 -1.21
CA TRP A 123 9.35 7.37 -0.33
C TRP A 123 8.98 8.84 -0.09
N ARG A 124 7.75 9.07 0.39
CA ARG A 124 7.28 10.34 0.92
C ARG A 124 6.22 10.10 1.99
N ILE A 125 6.14 10.99 2.98
CA ILE A 125 5.05 11.01 3.96
C ILE A 125 3.92 11.90 3.41
N LEU A 126 2.67 11.42 3.50
CA LEU A 126 1.49 12.12 2.95
C LEU A 126 0.87 13.11 3.93
N ASP A 127 0.94 12.84 5.23
CA ASP A 127 0.52 13.75 6.29
C ASP A 127 1.71 14.64 6.66
N GLN A 128 1.93 15.74 5.93
CA GLN A 128 2.89 16.77 6.36
C GLN A 128 2.15 17.86 7.14
N PRO A 129 2.71 18.37 8.25
CA PRO A 129 2.11 19.49 8.95
C PRO A 129 1.97 20.67 7.98
N ARG A 130 0.79 21.31 8.00
CA ARG A 130 0.54 22.57 7.28
C ARG A 130 1.39 23.69 7.85
#